data_AF-A0A4Q5ST12-F1
#
_entry.id   AF-A0A4Q5ST12-F1
#
_cell.length_a   1.000
_cell.length_b   1.000
_cell.length_c   1.000
_cell.angle_alpha   90.00
_cell.angle_beta   90.00
_cell.angle_gamma   90.00
#
_symmetry.space_group_name_H-M   'P 1'
#
loop_
_entity.id
_entity.type
_entity.pdbx_description
1 polymer ?
#
loop_
_entity_poly.entity_id
_entity_poly.type
_entity_poly.pdbx_seq_one_letter_code
_entity_poly.pdbx_strand_id
1 'polypeptide(L)'
;MITIFYEHGNIDVSIWTDRLGALFLKYRTVEEAEAEFPRLVDDKKTAEGKVAIDEYIDGLEQFVKNWYEDRCDKYEFDTDQ
;
A
#
# COMPACT_ATOMS: atom_id res chain seq x y z
N MET A 1 -1.29 -9.15 -5.98
CA MET A 1 -0.90 -8.04 -6.89
C MET A 1 -1.98 -7.03 -6.75
N ILE A 2 -1.62 -5.82 -6.32
CA ILE A 2 -2.58 -4.82 -5.89
C ILE A 2 -3.20 -4.16 -7.13
N THR A 3 -4.53 -4.14 -7.20
CA THR A 3 -5.27 -3.46 -8.27
C THR A 3 -6.21 -2.44 -7.66
N ILE A 4 -6.06 -1.18 -8.02
CA ILE A 4 -6.94 -0.09 -7.58
C ILE A 4 -7.90 0.23 -8.72
N PHE A 5 -9.19 0.16 -8.43
CA PHE A 5 -10.26 0.62 -9.31
C PHE A 5 -10.77 1.95 -8.77
N TYR A 6 -10.91 2.94 -9.64
CA TYR A 6 -11.28 4.29 -9.26
C TYR A 6 -12.16 4.94 -10.33
N GLU A 7 -13.02 5.86 -9.91
CA GLU A 7 -13.83 6.68 -10.81
C GLU A 7 -12.99 7.77 -11.49
N HIS A 8 -13.47 8.26 -12.62
CA HIS A 8 -12.82 9.36 -13.31
C HIS A 8 -12.76 10.63 -12.42
N GLY A 9 -11.57 11.21 -12.27
CA GLY A 9 -11.38 12.42 -11.46
C GLY A 9 -11.12 12.18 -9.97
N ASN A 10 -10.99 10.92 -9.53
CA ASN A 10 -10.59 10.62 -8.17
C ASN A 10 -9.13 11.07 -7.91
N ILE A 11 -8.95 12.09 -7.08
CA ILE A 11 -7.63 12.65 -6.75
C ILE A 11 -6.80 11.73 -5.86
N ASP A 12 -7.45 10.88 -5.05
CA ASP A 12 -6.80 10.03 -4.07
C ASP A 12 -6.00 8.89 -4.72
N VAL A 13 -6.33 8.50 -5.96
CA VAL A 13 -5.58 7.48 -6.70
C VAL A 13 -4.09 7.81 -6.80
N SER A 14 -3.76 9.08 -7.01
CA SER A 14 -2.37 9.55 -7.11
C SER A 14 -1.62 9.33 -5.79
N ILE A 15 -2.27 9.65 -4.67
CA ILE A 15 -1.74 9.46 -3.32
C ILE A 15 -1.51 7.98 -3.04
N TRP A 16 -2.46 7.11 -3.38
CA TRP A 16 -2.32 5.66 -3.17
C TRP A 16 -1.19 5.07 -4.01
N THR A 17 -1.06 5.48 -5.27
CA THR A 17 0.03 4.98 -6.15
C THR A 17 1.41 5.42 -5.70
N ASP A 18 1.55 6.64 -5.16
CA ASP A 18 2.81 7.15 -4.61
C ASP A 18 3.23 6.33 -3.38
N ARG A 19 2.29 6.12 -2.45
CA ARG A 19 2.50 5.31 -1.24
C ARG A 19 2.87 3.86 -1.58
N LEU A 20 2.14 3.22 -2.50
CA LEU A 20 2.45 1.86 -2.95
C LEU A 20 3.80 1.78 -3.69
N GLY A 21 4.15 2.84 -4.44
CA GLY A 21 5.44 2.97 -5.11
C GLY A 21 6.61 3.06 -4.14
N ALA A 22 6.46 3.82 -3.03
CA ALA A 22 7.46 3.93 -1.97
C ALA A 22 7.73 2.58 -1.28
N LEU A 23 6.74 1.68 -1.25
CA LEU A 23 6.87 0.32 -0.72
C LEU A 23 7.46 -0.68 -1.72
N PHE A 24 7.83 -0.25 -2.94
CA PHE A 24 8.31 -1.11 -4.03
C PHE A 24 7.36 -2.27 -4.38
N LEU A 25 6.05 -2.09 -4.13
CA LEU A 25 5.03 -3.10 -4.41
C LEU A 25 4.56 -3.00 -5.87
N LYS A 26 4.26 -4.14 -6.48
CA LYS A 26 3.64 -4.17 -7.82
C LYS A 26 2.16 -3.85 -7.70
N TYR A 27 1.76 -2.73 -8.31
CA TYR A 27 0.37 -2.31 -8.38
C TYR A 27 -0.07 -2.03 -9.83
N ARG A 28 -1.39 -2.03 -10.03
CA ARG A 28 -2.06 -1.59 -11.25
C ARG A 28 -3.23 -0.69 -10.87
N THR A 29 -3.49 0.32 -11.68
CA THR A 29 -4.67 1.15 -11.58
C THR A 29 -5.60 0.88 -12.77
N VAL A 30 -6.90 0.89 -12.53
CA VAL A 30 -7.95 0.70 -13.54
C VAL A 30 -9.00 1.78 -13.33
N GLU A 31 -9.16 2.64 -14.32
CA GLU A 31 -10.24 3.61 -14.33
C GLU A 31 -11.54 2.89 -14.71
N GLU A 32 -12.55 3.00 -13.87
CA GLU A 32 -13.85 2.35 -14.05
C GLU A 32 -14.92 3.44 -13.90
N ALA A 33 -15.42 3.94 -15.03
CA ALA A 33 -16.33 5.09 -15.07
C ALA A 33 -17.68 4.85 -14.35
N GLU A 34 -18.04 3.58 -14.13
CA GLU A 34 -19.25 3.16 -13.42
C GLU A 34 -18.99 2.82 -11.95
N ALA A 35 -17.75 2.94 -11.46
CA ALA A 35 -17.44 2.70 -10.06
C ALA A 35 -17.96 3.85 -9.19
N GLU A 36 -19.00 3.59 -8.41
CA GLU A 36 -19.57 4.57 -7.48
C GLU A 36 -18.62 4.90 -6.31
N PHE A 37 -17.72 3.96 -5.99
CA PHE A 37 -16.68 4.12 -4.97
C PHE A 37 -15.35 3.49 -5.42
N PRO A 38 -14.21 4.09 -5.04
CA PRO A 38 -12.91 3.48 -5.30
C PRO A 38 -12.77 2.17 -4.51
N ARG A 39 -12.13 1.17 -5.11
CA ARG A 39 -11.85 -0.13 -4.45
C ARG A 39 -10.43 -0.60 -4.74
N LEU A 40 -9.81 -1.22 -3.75
CA LEU A 40 -8.52 -1.90 -3.85
C LEU A 40 -8.75 -3.40 -3.74
N VAL A 41 -8.18 -4.16 -4.67
CA VAL A 41 -8.19 -5.63 -4.67
C VAL A 41 -6.76 -6.13 -4.60
N ASP A 42 -6.44 -6.96 -3.61
CA ASP A 42 -5.18 -7.69 -3.51
C ASP A 42 -5.44 -9.17 -3.21
N ASP A 43 -5.32 -9.98 -4.26
CA ASP A 43 -5.52 -11.44 -4.27
C ASP A 43 -6.88 -11.90 -3.72
N LYS A 44 -7.02 -11.96 -2.39
CA LYS A 44 -8.26 -12.35 -1.68
C LYS A 44 -8.85 -11.25 -0.81
N LYS A 45 -8.17 -10.10 -0.70
CA LYS A 45 -8.64 -8.96 0.08
C LYS A 45 -9.19 -7.90 -0.84
N THR A 46 -10.31 -7.32 -0.43
CA THR A 46 -10.92 -6.18 -1.09
C THR A 46 -11.17 -5.11 -0.04
N ALA A 47 -10.77 -3.88 -0.33
CA ALA A 47 -11.06 -2.70 0.47
C ALA A 47 -11.84 -1.72 -0.41
N GLU A 48 -13.01 -1.27 0.04
CA GLU A 48 -13.88 -0.37 -0.71
C GLU A 48 -14.06 0.94 0.04
N GLY A 49 -13.99 2.04 -0.69
CA GLY A 49 -14.00 3.39 -0.14
C GLY A 49 -12.62 3.84 0.33
N LYS A 50 -12.44 5.16 0.35
CA LYS A 50 -11.16 5.81 0.68
C LYS A 50 -10.57 5.34 2.01
N VAL A 51 -11.38 5.34 3.07
CA VAL A 51 -10.91 4.99 4.42
C VAL A 51 -10.36 3.56 4.46
N ALA A 52 -11.09 2.59 3.90
CA ALA A 52 -10.66 1.20 3.91
C ALA A 52 -9.38 0.98 3.07
N ILE A 53 -9.24 1.72 1.96
CA ILE A 53 -8.03 1.68 1.13
C ILE A 53 -6.84 2.28 1.91
N ASP A 54 -7.04 3.42 2.57
CA ASP A 54 -6.01 4.06 3.38
C ASP A 54 -5.55 3.16 4.52
N GLU A 55 -6.48 2.54 5.26
CA GLU A 55 -6.16 1.58 6.33
C GLU A 55 -5.42 0.34 5.80
N TYR A 56 -5.76 -0.13 4.60
CA TYR A 56 -5.08 -1.25 3.97
C TYR A 56 -3.62 -0.90 3.63
N ILE A 57 -3.39 0.29 3.06
CA ILE A 57 -2.03 0.76 2.73
C ILE A 57 -1.23 1.03 4.01
N ASP A 58 -1.84 1.64 5.05
CA ASP A 58 -1.22 1.82 6.36
C ASP A 58 -0.72 0.48 6.93
N GLY A 59 -1.52 -0.57 6.82
CA GLY A 59 -1.14 -1.92 7.24
C GLY A 59 0.04 -2.50 6.45
N LEU A 60 0.12 -2.23 5.15
CA LEU A 60 1.28 -2.61 4.33
C LEU A 60 2.54 -1.85 4.72
N GLU A 61 2.42 -0.55 5.00
CA GLU A 61 3.55 0.27 5.45
C GLU A 61 4.09 -0.23 6.79
N GLN A 62 3.21 -0.54 7.75
CA GLN A 62 3.60 -1.13 9.02
C GLN A 62 4.27 -2.50 8.84
N PHE A 63 3.72 -3.36 7.97
CA PHE A 63 4.32 -4.65 7.68
C PHE A 63 5.75 -4.51 7.12
N VAL A 64 5.95 -3.60 6.17
CA VAL A 64 7.26 -3.34 5.59
C VAL A 64 8.22 -2.74 6.63
N LYS A 65 7.77 -1.79 7.45
CA LYS A 65 8.56 -1.22 8.55
C LYS A 65 9.01 -2.29 9.54
N ASN A 66 8.09 -3.10 10.04
CA ASN A 66 8.41 -4.20 10.96
C ASN A 66 9.42 -5.17 10.34
N TRP A 67 9.29 -5.49 9.04
CA TRP A 67 10.25 -6.34 8.35
C TRP A 67 11.66 -5.75 8.25
N TYR A 68 11.78 -4.42 8.13
CA TYR A 68 13.06 -3.72 8.19
C TYR A 68 13.61 -3.65 9.61
N GLU A 69 12.77 -3.42 10.61
CA GLU A 69 13.17 -3.38 12.03
C GLU A 69 13.69 -4.74 12.51
N ASP A 70 12.96 -5.83 12.26
CA ASP A 70 13.38 -7.22 12.57
C ASP A 70 14.72 -7.62 11.91
N ARG A 71 15.12 -6.92 10.84
CA ARG A 71 16.38 -7.16 10.13
C ARG A 71 17.50 -6.21 10.52
N CYS A 72 17.19 -5.10 11.18
CA CYS A 72 18.16 -4.13 11.67
C CYS A 72 18.68 -4.45 13.08
N ASP A 73 18.00 -5.34 13.84
CA ASP A 73 18.44 -5.81 15.18
C ASP A 73 19.67 -6.75 15.18
N LYS A 74 20.44 -6.85 14.08
CA LYS A 74 21.63 -7.73 13.99
C LYS A 74 22.93 -7.05 13.58
N TYR A 75 23.03 -5.73 13.71
CA TYR A 75 24.31 -5.03 13.68
C TYR A 75 24.51 -4.20 14.95
N GLU A 76 24.36 -4.84 16.11
CA GLU A 76 25.20 -4.46 17.24
C GLU A 76 26.63 -4.85 16.85
N PHE A 77 27.39 -3.89 16.33
CA PHE A 77 28.84 -4.01 16.28
C PHE A 77 29.28 -4.17 17.75
N ASP A 78 29.66 -5.39 18.14
CA ASP A 78 30.44 -5.64 19.34
C ASP A 78 31.74 -4.82 19.22
N THR A 79 31.70 -3.57 19.70
CA THR A 79 32.91 -2.79 19.96
C THR A 79 33.48 -3.25 21.28
N ASP A 80 34.10 -4.43 21.28
CA ASP A 80 35.07 -4.82 22.29
C ASP A 80 36.47 -4.69 21.66
N GLN A 81 37.06 -3.49 21.82
CA GLN A 81 38.49 -3.23 21.70
C GLN A 81 38.95 -2.35 22.86
#